data_AF-A0A2V5VEU2-F1
#
_entry.id   AF-A0A2V5VEU2-F1
#
_cell.length_a   1.000
_cell.length_b   1.000
_cell.length_c   1.000
_cell.angle_alpha   90.00
_cell.angle_beta   90.00
_cell.angle_gamma   90.00
#
_symmetry.space_group_name_H-M   'P 1'
#
loop_
_entity.id
_entity.type
_entity.pdbx_description
1 polymer ?
#
loop_
_entity_poly.entity_id
_entity_poly.type
_entity_poly.pdbx_seq_one_letter_code
_entity_poly.pdbx_strand_id
1 'polypeptide(L)' 'MTVTGSGGSNSKSLAIHATAPPPPAPTADFTANTTSGQAPLAVQFTDRSSGSITSRDWDFGDGSSHSSTQSPSHTYNNAG' A
#
# COMPACT_ATOMS: atom_id res chain seq x y z
N MET A 1 10.89 -32.37 -25.94
CA MET A 1 10.83 -33.03 -27.26
C MET A 1 11.79 -34.19 -27.30
N THR A 2 11.33 -35.33 -27.78
CA THR A 2 12.12 -36.56 -27.90
C THR A 2 12.02 -37.07 -29.33
N VAL A 3 13.13 -37.52 -29.90
CA VAL A 3 13.21 -38.11 -31.24
C VAL A 3 13.80 -39.51 -31.11
N THR A 4 13.17 -40.49 -31.76
CA THR A 4 13.57 -41.90 -31.71
C THR A 4 13.63 -42.47 -33.13
N GLY A 5 14.67 -43.27 -33.39
CA GLY A 5 14.87 -43.99 -34.64
C GLY A 5 15.55 -45.33 -34.42
N SER A 6 15.84 -46.07 -35.50
CA SER A 6 16.40 -47.44 -35.46
C SER A 6 17.74 -47.57 -34.73
N GLY A 7 18.48 -46.45 -34.55
CA GLY A 7 19.73 -46.40 -33.80
C GLY A 7 19.62 -45.91 -32.35
N GLY A 8 18.40 -45.64 -31.84
CA GLY A 8 18.18 -45.17 -30.47
C GLY A 8 17.35 -43.89 -30.38
N SER A 9 17.39 -43.23 -29.22
CA SER A 9 16.59 -42.04 -28.92
C SER A 9 17.41 -40.93 -28.28
N ASN A 10 17.06 -39.68 -28.58
CA ASN A 10 17.57 -38.51 -27.88
C ASN A 10 16.42 -37.57 -27.49
N SER A 11 16.57 -36.88 -26.36
CA SER A 11 15.56 -35.98 -25.80
C SER A 11 16.16 -34.64 -25.43
N LYS A 12 15.41 -33.56 -25.67
CA LYS A 12 15.68 -32.21 -25.18
C LYS A 12 14.42 -31.65 -24.52
N SER A 13 14.52 -31.26 -23.26
CA SER A 13 13.44 -30.56 -22.54
C SER A 13 13.74 -29.05 -22.46
N LEU A 14 12.68 -28.26 -22.44
CA LEU A 14 12.70 -26.82 -22.17
C LEU A 14 11.68 -26.53 -21.07
N ALA A 15 12.13 -25.98 -19.96
CA ALA A 15 11.24 -25.51 -18.90
C ALA A 15 10.74 -24.11 -19.25
N ILE A 16 9.42 -23.93 -19.33
CA ILE A 16 8.81 -22.61 -19.50
C ILE A 16 8.35 -22.15 -18.12
N HIS A 17 9.01 -21.12 -17.59
CA HIS A 17 8.59 -20.46 -16.35
C HIS A 17 7.65 -19.32 -16.71
N ALA A 18 6.36 -19.47 -16.41
CA ALA A 18 5.39 -18.39 -16.46
C ALA A 18 5.25 -17.77 -15.07
N THR A 19 5.54 -16.49 -14.93
CA THR A 19 5.30 -15.73 -13.69
C THR A 19 4.10 -14.81 -13.86
N ALA A 20 3.27 -14.68 -12.81
CA ALA A 20 2.20 -13.69 -12.79
C ALA A 20 2.79 -12.27 -12.62
N PRO A 21 2.14 -11.22 -13.16
CA PRO A 21 2.54 -9.84 -12.88
C PRO A 21 2.38 -9.55 -11.39
N PRO A 22 3.26 -8.70 -10.81
CA PRO A 22 3.11 -8.28 -9.43
C PRO A 22 1.78 -7.55 -9.21
N PRO A 23 1.20 -7.64 -7.99
CA PRO A 23 -0.02 -6.90 -7.67
C PRO A 23 0.21 -5.38 -7.81
N PRO A 24 -0.83 -4.59 -8.11
CA PRO A 24 -0.72 -3.14 -8.17
C PRO A 24 -0.22 -2.54 -6.87
N ALA A 25 0.58 -1.47 -6.97
CA ALA A 25 1.04 -0.71 -5.80
C ALA A 25 -0.15 -0.06 -5.07
N PRO A 26 -0.10 0.08 -3.72
CA PRO A 26 -1.12 0.79 -2.99
C PRO A 26 -1.10 2.29 -3.35
N THR A 27 -2.27 2.92 -3.32
CA THR A 27 -2.42 4.37 -3.50
C THR A 27 -2.86 4.97 -2.17
N ALA A 28 -2.08 5.89 -1.62
CA ALA A 28 -2.43 6.61 -0.39
C ALA A 28 -3.42 7.74 -0.71
N ASP A 29 -4.53 7.80 0.04
CA ASP A 29 -5.54 8.85 -0.09
C ASP A 29 -6.28 9.02 1.24
N PHE A 30 -6.75 10.23 1.54
CA PHE A 30 -7.51 10.51 2.75
C PHE A 30 -8.38 11.76 2.64
N THR A 31 -9.36 11.87 3.54
CA THR A 31 -10.14 13.08 3.76
C THR A 31 -10.13 13.49 5.22
N ALA A 32 -10.31 14.78 5.50
CA ALA A 32 -10.52 15.32 6.84
C ALA A 32 -11.92 15.91 6.97
N ASN A 33 -12.53 15.81 8.15
CA ASN A 33 -13.84 16.42 8.42
C ASN A 33 -13.80 17.96 8.44
N THR A 34 -12.66 18.54 8.81
CA THR A 34 -12.40 19.98 8.79
C THR A 34 -10.92 20.23 8.51
N THR A 35 -10.61 21.34 7.86
CA THR A 35 -9.24 21.76 7.53
C THR A 35 -8.90 23.12 8.14
N SER A 36 -9.81 23.74 8.87
CA SER A 36 -9.61 25.06 9.48
C SER A 36 -10.54 25.28 10.68
N GLY A 37 -10.09 26.04 11.66
CA GLY A 37 -10.87 26.39 12.84
C GLY A 37 -9.99 27.06 13.90
N GLN A 38 -10.57 27.34 15.07
CA GLN A 38 -9.80 27.82 16.22
C GLN A 38 -9.15 26.66 16.96
N ALA A 39 -7.95 26.88 17.47
CA ALA A 39 -7.31 25.94 18.36
C ALA A 39 -8.01 25.94 19.75
N PRO A 40 -8.18 24.77 20.39
CA PRO A 40 -7.82 23.44 19.91
C PRO A 40 -8.79 22.94 18.83
N LEU A 41 -8.25 22.47 17.69
CA LEU A 41 -9.04 21.97 16.56
C LEU A 41 -8.96 20.44 16.49
N ALA A 42 -10.07 19.77 16.79
CA ALA A 42 -10.19 18.33 16.61
C ALA A 42 -10.51 18.00 15.14
N VAL A 43 -9.61 17.23 14.50
CA VAL A 43 -9.73 16.78 13.12
C VAL A 43 -9.85 15.26 13.11
N GLN A 44 -10.87 14.76 12.44
CA GLN A 44 -11.05 13.34 12.15
C GLN A 44 -10.59 13.09 10.72
N PHE A 45 -9.56 12.24 10.57
CA PHE A 45 -9.10 11.76 9.29
C PHE A 45 -9.83 10.49 8.90
N THR A 46 -10.08 10.30 7.61
CA THR A 46 -10.67 9.09 7.03
C THR A 46 -9.77 8.58 5.93
N ASP A 47 -9.23 7.37 6.11
CA ASP A 47 -8.44 6.68 5.09
C ASP A 47 -9.30 6.34 3.86
N ARG A 48 -8.84 6.77 2.69
CA ARG A 48 -9.40 6.45 1.38
C ARG A 48 -8.41 5.68 0.51
N SER A 49 -7.30 5.26 1.09
CA SER A 49 -6.23 4.54 0.41
C SER A 49 -6.75 3.24 -0.19
N SER A 50 -6.17 2.84 -1.32
CA SER A 50 -6.58 1.65 -2.08
C SER A 50 -5.41 0.71 -2.37
N GLY A 51 -5.72 -0.54 -2.70
CA GLY A 51 -4.72 -1.60 -2.94
C GLY A 51 -4.37 -2.40 -1.69
N SER A 52 -3.29 -3.18 -1.78
CA SER A 52 -2.82 -4.05 -0.69
C SER A 52 -2.00 -3.25 0.33
N ILE A 53 -2.67 -2.70 1.34
CA ILE A 53 -2.05 -1.87 2.38
C ILE A 53 -1.71 -2.72 3.60
N THR A 54 -0.44 -2.76 3.97
CA THR A 54 0.07 -3.53 5.13
C THR A 54 0.34 -2.69 6.36
N SER A 55 0.56 -1.38 6.19
CA SER A 55 0.82 -0.44 7.28
C SER A 55 0.39 0.98 6.88
N ARG A 56 0.19 1.82 7.89
CA ARG A 56 -0.16 3.25 7.78
C ARG A 56 0.69 4.02 8.75
N ASP A 57 1.08 5.22 8.36
CA ASP A 57 1.79 6.17 9.20
C ASP A 57 1.19 7.55 8.95
N TRP A 58 0.61 8.13 10.00
CA TRP A 58 0.00 9.44 9.99
C TRP A 58 0.92 10.42 10.70
N ASP A 59 1.59 11.27 9.93
CA ASP A 59 2.26 12.47 10.41
C ASP A 59 1.28 13.64 10.35
N PHE A 60 0.97 14.22 11.51
CA PHE A 60 0.03 15.33 11.62
C PHE A 60 0.66 16.69 11.28
N GLY A 61 2.00 16.77 11.17
CA GLY A 61 2.74 17.96 10.78
C GLY A 61 2.89 19.03 11.87
N ASP A 62 2.41 18.78 13.09
CA ASP A 62 2.49 19.71 14.23
C ASP A 62 3.53 19.28 15.29
N GLY A 63 4.35 18.27 14.98
CA GLY A 63 5.35 17.71 15.88
C GLY A 63 4.78 16.75 16.94
N SER A 64 3.49 16.42 16.88
CA SER A 64 2.91 15.35 17.70
C SER A 64 3.35 13.95 17.26
N SER A 65 3.04 12.94 18.07
CA SER A 65 3.37 11.55 17.74
C SER A 65 2.54 11.02 16.57
N HIS A 66 3.20 10.23 15.73
CA HIS A 66 2.54 9.59 14.58
C HIS A 66 1.50 8.57 15.03
N SER A 67 0.54 8.26 14.17
CA SER A 67 -0.45 7.20 14.39
C SER A 67 -0.39 6.14 13.30
N SER A 68 -0.60 4.87 13.67
CA SER A 68 -0.76 3.75 12.74
C SER A 68 -2.21 3.29 12.59
N THR A 69 -3.14 4.01 13.21
CA THR A 69 -4.58 3.72 13.14
C THR A 69 -5.11 3.96 11.72
N GLN A 70 -6.11 3.21 11.28
CA GLN A 70 -6.67 3.38 9.94
C GLN A 70 -7.20 4.80 9.72
N SER A 71 -8.09 5.27 10.58
CA SER A 71 -8.71 6.60 10.49
C SER A 71 -8.59 7.31 11.84
N PRO A 72 -7.43 7.94 12.14
CA PRO A 72 -7.19 8.56 13.43
C PRO A 72 -7.95 9.88 13.61
N SER A 73 -8.25 10.21 14.86
CA SER A 73 -8.58 11.57 15.27
C SER A 73 -7.33 12.24 15.86
N HIS A 74 -7.10 13.50 15.52
CA HIS A 74 -6.01 14.30 16.10
C HIS A 74 -6.49 15.69 16.50
N THR A 75 -5.92 16.23 17.57
CA THR A 75 -6.25 17.57 18.04
C THR A 75 -5.05 18.49 17.89
N TYR A 76 -5.18 19.48 17.01
CA TYR A 76 -4.21 20.55 16.84
C TYR A 76 -4.39 21.57 17.96
N ASN A 77 -3.49 21.55 18.95
CA ASN A 77 -3.60 22.36 20.16
C ASN A 77 -3.15 23.82 19.98
N ASN A 78 -2.33 24.08 18.97
CA ASN A 78 -1.77 25.40 18.71
C ASN A 78 -2.27 25.90 17.35
N ALA A 79 -2.39 27.23 17.22
CA ALA A 79 -2.51 27.84 15.91
C ALA A 79 -1.20 27.63 15.13
N GLY A 80 -1.34 27.34 13.83
CA GLY A 80 -0.23 27.23 12.88
C GLY A 80 0.06 28.54 12.16
#